data_AF-A0A8T0YEN3-F1
#
_entry.id   AF-A0A8T0YEN3-F1
#
_cell.length_a   1.000
_cell.length_b   1.000
_cell.length_c   1.000
_cell.angle_alpha   90.00
_cell.angle_beta   90.00
_cell.angle_gamma   90.00
#
_symmetry.space_group_name_H-M   'P 1'
#
loop_
_entity.id
_entity.type
_entity.pdbx_description
1 polymer ?
#
loop_
_entity_poly.entity_id
_entity_poly.type
_entity_poly.pdbx_seq_one_letter_code
_entity_poly.pdbx_strand_id
1 'polypeptide(L)'
;MTGIGVYESDSDSDKDGGRLTMTDVKKGAKRALSYTKRKGVLTDAVDEGEKYLLSKATKPEHESLIKSIRGEVRRRYGVGVSKPRGKKFAKGSPEAKAHMAKIRAMRKKGGSFRL
;
A
#
# COMPACT_ATOMS: atom_id res chain seq x y z
N MET A 1 14.71 47.40 13.43
CA MET A 1 15.37 47.26 12.11
C MET A 1 16.83 46.89 12.34
N THR A 2 17.45 46.17 11.38
CA THR A 2 18.80 45.55 11.34
C THR A 2 18.95 44.28 12.20
N GLY A 3 18.89 43.04 11.70
CA GLY A 3 19.03 42.53 10.33
C GLY A 3 20.48 42.21 10.00
N ILE A 4 20.98 41.04 10.42
CA ILE A 4 22.09 40.30 9.78
C ILE A 4 21.83 38.81 10.01
N GLY A 5 21.08 38.19 9.09
CA GLY A 5 21.10 36.75 8.91
C GLY A 5 22.41 36.40 8.23
N VAL A 6 23.30 35.71 8.93
CA VAL A 6 24.45 35.07 8.30
C VAL A 6 23.89 33.84 7.60
N TYR A 7 23.65 34.03 6.31
CA TYR A 7 23.56 32.98 5.31
C TYR A 7 24.88 32.20 5.37
N GLU A 8 24.89 31.03 5.99
CA GLU A 8 25.74 29.94 5.48
C GLU A 8 24.97 29.27 4.34
N SER A 9 24.87 29.99 3.22
CA SER A 9 24.97 29.32 1.94
C SER A 9 26.38 28.81 1.87
N ASP A 10 26.56 27.50 2.02
CA ASP A 10 27.37 26.79 1.05
C ASP A 10 27.08 25.29 1.05
N SER A 11 26.85 24.83 -0.18
CA SER A 11 26.99 23.46 -0.63
C SER A 11 25.84 22.49 -0.34
N ASP A 12 24.79 22.65 -1.14
CA ASP A 12 24.33 21.56 -2.02
C ASP A 12 25.54 20.85 -2.67
N SER A 13 26.19 19.97 -1.92
CA SER A 13 26.96 18.87 -2.49
C SER A 13 26.24 17.60 -2.15
N ASP A 14 25.61 17.03 -3.17
CA ASP A 14 25.21 15.64 -3.27
C ASP A 14 26.13 14.75 -2.42
N LYS A 15 25.61 14.21 -1.32
CA LYS A 15 26.31 13.17 -0.55
C LYS A 15 26.23 11.82 -1.27
N ASP A 16 26.50 11.82 -2.57
CA ASP A 16 26.78 10.61 -3.34
C ASP A 16 28.27 10.28 -3.17
N GLY A 17 28.66 9.84 -1.97
CA GLY A 17 30.06 9.49 -1.71
C GLY A 17 30.46 9.17 -0.27
N GLY A 18 29.53 9.15 0.70
CA GLY A 18 29.82 8.75 2.07
C GLY A 18 29.80 7.22 2.27
N ARG A 19 30.56 6.71 3.24
CA ARG A 19 30.47 5.30 3.69
C ARG A 19 29.02 4.97 4.04
N LEU A 20 28.39 4.08 3.26
CA LEU A 20 27.05 3.57 3.52
C LEU A 20 27.02 2.88 4.89
N THR A 21 26.27 3.44 5.82
CA THR A 21 26.03 2.80 7.11
C THR A 21 24.83 1.84 7.00
N MET A 22 24.78 0.82 7.87
CA MET A 22 23.64 -0.11 7.92
C MET A 22 22.30 0.59 8.21
N THR A 23 22.32 1.74 8.89
CA THR A 23 21.11 2.53 9.15
C THR A 23 20.59 3.22 7.90
N ASP A 24 21.49 3.70 7.03
CA ASP A 24 21.12 4.30 5.74
C ASP A 24 20.56 3.25 4.78
N VAL A 25 21.18 2.06 4.72
CA VAL A 25 20.65 0.92 3.96
C VAL A 25 19.24 0.55 4.43
N LYS A 26 19.03 0.45 5.76
CA LYS A 26 17.72 0.16 6.34
C LYS A 26 16.69 1.25 6.02
N LYS A 27 17.06 2.53 6.07
CA LYS A 27 16.19 3.65 5.69
C LYS A 27 15.85 3.61 4.20
N GLY A 28 16.83 3.37 3.34
CA GLY A 28 16.66 3.21 1.89
C GLY A 28 15.72 2.06 1.55
N ALA A 29 15.97 0.87 2.10
CA ALA A 29 15.11 -0.30 1.92
C ALA A 29 13.67 -0.06 2.37
N LYS A 30 13.48 0.62 3.51
CA LYS A 30 12.12 0.96 4.01
C LYS A 30 11.40 1.95 3.09
N ARG A 31 12.12 2.94 2.54
CA ARG A 31 11.59 3.90 1.56
C ARG A 31 11.23 3.20 0.26
N ALA A 32 12.11 2.36 -0.27
CA ALA A 32 11.87 1.56 -1.47
C ALA A 32 10.63 0.65 -1.30
N LEU A 33 10.54 -0.08 -0.18
CA LEU A 33 9.37 -0.92 0.14
C LEU A 33 8.07 -0.11 0.22
N SER A 34 8.13 1.10 0.79
CA SER A 34 6.96 1.98 0.89
C SER A 34 6.53 2.50 -0.48
N TYR A 35 7.49 2.80 -1.35
CA TYR A 35 7.26 3.24 -2.72
C TYR A 35 6.66 2.12 -3.58
N THR A 36 7.24 0.93 -3.57
CA THR A 36 6.75 -0.22 -4.34
C THR A 36 5.35 -0.64 -3.91
N LYS A 37 5.04 -0.61 -2.60
CA LYS A 37 3.67 -0.81 -2.08
C LYS A 37 2.70 0.27 -2.55
N ARG A 38 3.13 1.54 -2.60
CA ARG A 38 2.27 2.66 -3.03
C ARG A 38 1.99 2.62 -4.53
N LYS A 39 2.98 2.24 -5.34
CA LYS A 39 2.89 2.20 -6.80
C LYS A 39 2.30 0.90 -7.34
N GLY A 40 2.14 -0.13 -6.51
CA GLY A 40 1.57 -1.39 -6.94
C GLY A 40 2.59 -2.37 -7.54
N VAL A 41 3.87 -2.01 -7.64
CA VAL A 41 4.93 -2.81 -8.29
C VAL A 41 5.01 -4.26 -7.78
N LEU A 42 4.83 -4.47 -6.47
CA LEU A 42 4.83 -5.83 -5.90
C LEU A 42 3.60 -6.66 -6.32
N THR A 43 2.49 -5.99 -6.63
CA THR A 43 1.30 -6.63 -7.20
C THR A 43 1.56 -6.98 -8.66
N ASP A 44 2.10 -6.03 -9.42
CA ASP A 44 2.37 -6.21 -10.86
C ASP A 44 3.35 -7.37 -11.09
N ALA A 45 4.40 -7.46 -10.28
CA ALA A 45 5.36 -8.57 -10.34
C ALA A 45 4.71 -9.94 -10.01
N VAL A 46 3.76 -9.97 -9.07
CA VAL A 46 3.03 -11.20 -8.74
C VAL A 46 2.08 -11.59 -9.87
N ASP A 47 1.42 -10.63 -10.50
CA ASP A 47 0.51 -10.86 -11.62
C ASP A 47 1.28 -11.29 -12.89
N GLU A 48 2.47 -10.73 -13.14
CA GLU A 48 3.38 -11.19 -14.19
C GLU A 48 3.90 -12.59 -13.93
N GLY A 49 4.30 -12.89 -12.68
CA GLY A 49 4.70 -14.24 -12.27
C GLY A 49 3.58 -15.26 -12.46
N GLU A 50 2.33 -14.89 -12.14
CA GLU A 50 1.17 -15.73 -12.41
C GLU A 50 1.01 -15.99 -13.90
N LYS A 51 1.03 -14.94 -14.73
CA LYS A 51 0.90 -15.08 -16.19
C LYS A 51 2.00 -15.98 -16.77
N TYR A 52 3.24 -15.84 -16.27
CA TYR A 52 4.34 -16.69 -16.68
C TYR A 52 4.09 -18.15 -16.31
N LEU A 53 3.68 -18.44 -15.08
CA LEU A 53 3.37 -19.79 -14.63
C LEU A 53 2.19 -20.41 -15.41
N LEU A 54 1.16 -19.61 -15.72
CA LEU A 54 0.04 -20.03 -16.55
C LEU A 54 0.48 -20.32 -17.99
N SER A 55 1.39 -19.53 -18.56
CA SER A 55 1.91 -19.78 -19.91
C SER A 55 2.71 -21.08 -20.04
N LYS A 56 3.24 -21.59 -18.92
CA LYS A 56 3.98 -22.86 -18.84
C LYS A 56 3.08 -24.03 -18.42
N ALA A 57 1.87 -23.76 -17.98
CA ALA A 57 0.94 -24.79 -17.54
C ALA A 57 0.39 -25.55 -18.75
N THR A 58 0.66 -26.86 -18.81
CA THR A 58 0.19 -27.75 -19.89
C THR A 58 -1.11 -28.48 -19.55
N LYS A 59 -1.53 -28.47 -18.28
CA LYS A 59 -2.75 -29.14 -17.78
C LYS A 59 -3.65 -28.16 -17.01
N PRO A 60 -4.98 -28.34 -17.08
CA PRO A 60 -5.94 -27.46 -16.39
C PRO A 60 -5.85 -27.53 -14.85
N GLU A 61 -5.36 -28.64 -14.29
CA GLU A 61 -5.12 -28.79 -12.84
C GLU A 61 -4.01 -27.86 -12.32
N HIS A 62 -3.04 -27.49 -13.18
CA HIS A 62 -1.99 -26.56 -12.78
C HIS A 62 -2.52 -25.13 -12.68
N GLU A 63 -3.50 -24.76 -13.48
CA GLU A 63 -4.13 -23.45 -13.43
C GLU A 63 -4.89 -23.23 -12.12
N SER A 64 -5.63 -24.24 -11.63
CA SER A 64 -6.34 -24.14 -10.35
C SER A 64 -5.38 -24.02 -9.17
N LEU A 65 -4.27 -24.77 -9.20
CA LEU A 65 -3.20 -24.67 -8.21
C LEU A 65 -2.54 -23.29 -8.21
N ILE A 66 -2.16 -22.77 -9.39
CA ILE A 66 -1.53 -21.46 -9.55
C ILE A 66 -2.45 -20.34 -9.01
N LYS A 67 -3.74 -20.37 -9.37
CA LYS A 67 -4.73 -19.41 -8.87
C LYS A 67 -4.92 -19.49 -7.35
N SER A 68 -4.88 -20.69 -6.78
CA SER A 68 -4.98 -20.90 -5.33
C SER A 68 -3.78 -20.33 -4.58
N ILE A 69 -2.56 -20.62 -5.07
CA ILE A 69 -1.30 -20.07 -4.53
C ILE A 69 -1.33 -18.54 -4.58
N ARG A 70 -1.79 -17.94 -5.69
CA ARG A 70 -1.96 -16.49 -5.79
C ARG A 70 -2.88 -15.94 -4.70
N GLY A 71 -4.06 -16.55 -4.52
CA GLY A 71 -5.01 -16.13 -3.48
C GLY A 71 -4.37 -16.11 -2.10
N GLU A 72 -3.57 -17.14 -1.80
CA GLU A 72 -2.84 -17.23 -0.54
C GLU A 72 -1.73 -16.19 -0.40
N VAL A 73 -0.93 -15.96 -1.45
CA VAL A 73 0.12 -14.93 -1.47
C VAL A 73 -0.47 -13.53 -1.26
N ARG A 74 -1.58 -13.20 -1.94
CA ARG A 74 -2.28 -11.92 -1.76
C ARG A 74 -2.81 -11.76 -0.33
N ARG A 75 -3.37 -12.83 0.25
CA ARG A 75 -3.88 -12.84 1.62
C ARG A 75 -2.77 -12.67 2.67
N ARG A 76 -1.68 -13.44 2.57
CA ARG A 76 -0.59 -13.46 3.56
C ARG A 76 0.25 -12.18 3.52
N TYR A 77 0.55 -11.67 2.32
CA TYR A 77 1.50 -10.57 2.13
C TYR A 77 0.83 -9.24 1.79
N GLY A 78 -0.49 -9.21 1.58
CA GLY A 78 -1.24 -7.99 1.27
C GLY A 78 -0.91 -7.38 -0.09
N VAL A 79 -0.34 -8.15 -1.01
CA VAL A 79 -0.10 -7.77 -2.41
C VAL A 79 -1.40 -7.87 -3.20
N GLY A 80 -1.69 -6.92 -4.08
CA GLY A 80 -2.93 -6.85 -4.85
C GLY A 80 -4.21 -6.61 -4.04
N VAL A 81 -4.13 -6.51 -2.71
CA VAL A 81 -5.19 -5.90 -1.91
C VAL A 81 -4.95 -4.41 -2.05
N SER A 82 -5.59 -3.78 -3.04
CA SER A 82 -5.82 -2.34 -2.89
C SER A 82 -6.55 -2.23 -1.56
N LYS A 83 -5.86 -1.76 -0.51
CA LYS A 83 -6.63 -1.12 0.56
C LYS A 83 -7.35 -0.04 -0.23
N PRO A 84 -8.69 -0.10 -0.39
CA PRO A 84 -9.35 1.11 -0.82
C PRO A 84 -8.81 2.13 0.15
N ARG A 85 -8.17 3.19 -0.36
CA ARG A 85 -8.03 4.41 0.43
C ARG A 85 -9.48 4.67 0.76
N GLY A 86 -9.94 4.16 1.91
CA GLY A 86 -11.32 4.26 2.32
C GLY A 86 -11.55 5.74 2.20
N LYS A 87 -12.42 6.13 1.25
CA LYS A 87 -12.67 7.53 0.96
C LYS A 87 -12.93 8.12 2.33
N LYS A 88 -11.95 8.85 2.87
CA LYS A 88 -12.10 9.49 4.17
C LYS A 88 -13.05 10.61 3.81
N PHE A 89 -14.34 10.32 3.91
CA PHE A 89 -15.36 11.29 3.57
C PHE A 89 -15.04 12.52 4.41
N ALA A 90 -15.02 13.69 3.78
CA ALA A 90 -14.79 14.92 4.51
C ALA A 90 -15.82 15.00 5.65
N LYS A 91 -15.37 15.39 6.85
CA LYS A 91 -16.20 15.44 8.05
C LYS A 91 -17.43 16.31 7.76
N GLY A 92 -18.63 15.74 7.84
CA GLY A 92 -19.89 16.45 7.57
C GLY A 92 -20.39 16.42 6.11
N SER A 93 -19.63 15.84 5.17
CA SER A 93 -20.06 15.72 3.77
C SER A 93 -21.37 14.92 3.61
N PRO A 94 -22.16 15.19 2.55
CA PRO A 94 -23.36 14.41 2.23
C PRO A 94 -23.07 12.91 2.10
N GLU A 95 -21.93 12.57 1.52
CA GLU A 95 -21.46 11.20 1.32
C GLU A 95 -21.15 10.50 2.66
N ALA A 96 -20.54 11.20 3.62
CA ALA A 96 -20.33 10.69 4.98
C ALA A 96 -21.66 10.39 5.68
N LYS A 97 -22.63 11.31 5.56
CA LYS A 97 -23.96 11.17 6.16
C LYS A 97 -24.71 9.98 5.57
N ALA A 98 -24.68 9.82 4.25
CA ALA A 98 -25.29 8.69 3.54
C ALA A 98 -24.65 7.35 3.92
N HIS A 99 -23.32 7.30 4.00
CA HIS A 99 -22.59 6.12 4.46
C HIS A 99 -22.96 5.72 5.91
N MET A 100 -23.04 6.71 6.81
CA MET A 100 -23.46 6.47 8.19
C MET A 100 -24.93 6.07 8.31
N ALA A 101 -25.81 6.61 7.46
CA ALA A 101 -27.21 6.20 7.39
C ALA A 101 -27.34 4.74 6.95
N LYS A 102 -26.56 4.31 5.95
CA LYS A 102 -26.49 2.91 5.49
C LYS A 102 -26.00 1.99 6.60
N ILE A 103 -24.94 2.36 7.33
CA ILE A 103 -24.45 1.59 8.49
C ILE A 103 -25.52 1.49 9.58
N ARG A 104 -26.20 2.59 9.90
CA ARG A 104 -27.28 2.61 10.89
C ARG A 104 -28.46 1.71 10.47
N ALA A 105 -28.82 1.72 9.19
CA ALA A 105 -29.86 0.86 8.64
C ALA A 105 -29.49 -0.63 8.71
N MET A 106 -28.22 -0.97 8.45
CA MET A 106 -27.71 -2.33 8.63
C MET A 106 -27.70 -2.75 10.11
N ARG A 107 -27.31 -1.85 11.02
CA ARG A 107 -27.34 -2.09 12.48
C ARG A 107 -28.76 -2.30 13.01
N LYS A 108 -29.78 -1.66 12.43
CA LYS A 108 -31.19 -1.89 12.82
C LYS A 108 -31.70 -3.30 12.50
N LYS A 109 -31.02 -4.05 11.62
CA LYS A 109 -31.37 -5.45 11.31
C LYS A 109 -30.68 -6.48 12.23
N GLY A 110 -29.72 -6.08 13.05
CA GLY A 110 -29.04 -6.95 14.02
C GLY A 110 -29.33 -6.49 15.44
N GLY A 111 -29.86 -7.40 16.27
CA GLY A 111 -30.28 -7.16 17.65
C GLY A 111 -29.23 -6.52 18.57
N SER A 112 -29.72 -5.98 19.68
CA SER A 112 -29.14 -4.97 20.56
C SER A 112 -27.71 -5.21 21.06
N PHE A 113 -26.93 -4.12 21.14
CA PHE A 113 -25.86 -3.99 22.12
C PHE A 113 -26.49 -3.34 23.36
N ARG A 114 -26.59 -4.09 24.47
CA ARG A 114 -26.92 -3.54 25.78
C ARG A 114 -25.72 -2.73 26.28
N LEU A 115 -26.01 -1.58 26.91
CA LEU A 115 -25.04 -0.76 27.64
C LEU A 115 -24.45 -1.53 28.82
#